data_AF-A0A3C0W0N4-F1
#
_entry.id   AF-A0A3C0W0N4-F1
#
_cell.length_a   1.000
_cell.length_b   1.000
_cell.length_c   1.000
_cell.angle_alpha   90.00
_cell.angle_beta   90.00
_cell.angle_gamma   90.00
#
_symmetry.space_group_name_H-M   'P 1'
#
loop_
_entity.id
_entity.type
_entity.pdbx_description
1 polymer ?
#
loop_
_entity_poly.entity_id
_entity_poly.type
_entity_poly.pdbx_seq_one_letter_code
_entity_poly.pdbx_strand_id
1 'polypeptide(L)'
;EASGDTLGAELIAAIREQPSGDDIEFIGAGGPKMEAAGLQADFDLSEHAVVGIWEVLKNYTKFRRLFQQLFDLATKHEPDAIVLIDYPGFNLRFARAIRKYQTQGGG
;
A
#
# COMPACT_ATOMS: atom_id res chain seq x y z
N GLU A 1 -6.56 -12.69 -1.26
CA GLU A 1 -8.00 -12.79 -1.53
C GLU A 1 -8.44 -11.53 -2.27
N ALA A 2 -9.54 -11.61 -3.03
CA ALA A 2 -10.15 -10.43 -3.67
C ALA A 2 -10.81 -9.47 -2.66
N SER A 3 -10.90 -9.84 -1.38
CA SER A 3 -11.51 -9.05 -0.30
C SER A 3 -10.76 -7.75 -0.05
N GLY A 4 -9.45 -7.81 0.19
CA GLY A 4 -8.63 -6.62 0.47
C GLY A 4 -8.58 -5.62 -0.68
N ASP A 5 -8.45 -6.11 -1.93
CA ASP A 5 -8.47 -5.26 -3.13
C ASP A 5 -9.84 -4.58 -3.32
N THR A 6 -10.93 -5.31 -3.07
CA THR A 6 -12.29 -4.74 -3.16
C THR A 6 -12.51 -3.69 -2.07
N LEU A 7 -12.18 -4.00 -0.81
CA LEU A 7 -12.34 -3.08 0.30
C LEU A 7 -11.51 -1.80 0.12
N GLY A 8 -10.29 -1.94 -0.37
CA GLY A 8 -9.45 -0.80 -0.69
C GLY A 8 -9.98 0.04 -1.84
N ALA A 9 -10.52 -0.58 -2.88
CA ALA A 9 -11.12 0.14 -4.00
C ALA A 9 -12.39 0.91 -3.56
N GLU A 10 -13.23 0.30 -2.74
CA GLU A 10 -14.42 0.94 -2.16
C GLU A 10 -14.03 2.11 -1.26
N LEU A 11 -12.97 1.97 -0.46
CA LEU A 11 -12.45 3.07 0.36
C LEU A 11 -11.97 4.24 -0.50
N ILE A 12 -11.16 3.99 -1.53
CA ILE A 12 -10.65 5.03 -2.42
C ILE A 12 -11.81 5.74 -3.12
N ALA A 13 -12.79 4.99 -3.64
CA ALA A 13 -13.97 5.55 -4.28
C ALA A 13 -14.77 6.44 -3.31
N ALA A 14 -15.03 5.98 -2.09
CA ALA A 14 -15.79 6.74 -1.10
C ALA A 14 -15.05 8.03 -0.65
N ILE A 15 -13.72 8.01 -0.61
CA ILE A 15 -12.93 9.22 -0.32
C ILE A 15 -12.99 10.19 -1.50
N ARG A 16 -12.91 9.70 -2.75
CA ARG A 16 -13.04 10.53 -3.96
C ARG A 16 -14.39 11.22 -4.07
N GLU A 17 -15.45 10.62 -3.52
CA GLU A 17 -16.78 11.24 -3.46
C GLU A 17 -16.86 12.42 -2.46
N GLN A 18 -15.85 12.61 -1.60
CA GLN A 18 -15.82 13.75 -0.68
C GLN A 18 -15.43 15.05 -1.40
N PRO A 19 -15.84 16.23 -0.88
CA PRO A 19 -15.55 17.52 -1.51
C PRO A 19 -14.06 17.82 -1.76
N SER A 20 -13.15 17.20 -1.00
CA SER A 20 -11.69 17.32 -1.15
C SER A 20 -11.05 16.00 -1.61
N GLY A 21 -11.84 15.07 -2.14
CA GLY A 21 -11.39 13.72 -2.49
C GLY A 21 -10.39 13.70 -3.65
N ASP A 22 -10.52 14.64 -4.59
CA ASP A 22 -9.63 14.78 -5.74
C ASP A 22 -8.24 15.33 -5.38
N ASP A 23 -8.12 16.00 -4.22
CA ASP A 23 -6.85 16.53 -3.71
C ASP A 23 -6.02 15.46 -2.97
N ILE A 24 -6.59 14.25 -2.78
CA ILE A 24 -5.94 13.17 -2.04
C ILE A 24 -5.25 12.23 -3.01
N GLU A 25 -3.94 12.11 -2.86
CA GLU A 25 -3.13 11.13 -3.59
C GLU A 25 -3.13 9.79 -2.86
N PHE A 26 -3.37 8.72 -3.62
CA PHE A 26 -3.32 7.35 -3.12
C PHE A 26 -2.09 6.67 -3.69
N ILE A 27 -1.15 6.30 -2.82
CA ILE A 27 0.05 5.55 -3.19
C ILE A 27 0.13 4.25 -2.39
N GLY A 28 0.67 3.18 -2.99
CA GLY A 28 0.98 1.97 -2.26
C GLY A 28 0.78 0.68 -3.04
N ALA A 29 0.50 -0.40 -2.32
CA ALA A 29 0.25 -1.70 -2.91
C ALA A 29 -1.24 -2.02 -2.88
N GLY A 30 -1.84 -2.15 -4.07
CA GLY A 30 -3.21 -2.62 -4.25
C GLY A 30 -3.30 -3.62 -5.40
N GLY A 31 -4.46 -4.25 -5.53
CA GLY A 31 -4.76 -5.06 -6.71
C GLY A 31 -5.36 -4.21 -7.83
N PRO A 32 -5.81 -4.86 -8.92
CA PRO A 32 -6.35 -4.17 -10.08
C PRO A 32 -7.55 -3.28 -9.79
N LYS A 33 -8.37 -3.59 -8.77
CA LYS A 33 -9.52 -2.75 -8.43
C LYS A 33 -9.08 -1.45 -7.77
N MET A 34 -8.10 -1.50 -6.86
CA MET A 34 -7.55 -0.29 -6.25
C MET A 34 -6.85 0.59 -7.27
N GLU A 35 -6.08 0.00 -8.21
CA GLU A 35 -5.47 0.74 -9.32
C GLU A 35 -6.52 1.44 -10.18
N ALA A 36 -7.60 0.73 -10.54
CA ALA A 36 -8.72 1.33 -11.28
C ALA A 36 -9.46 2.42 -10.49
N ALA A 37 -9.50 2.32 -9.16
CA ALA A 37 -10.05 3.36 -8.30
C ALA A 37 -9.12 4.58 -8.16
N GLY A 38 -7.87 4.49 -8.63
CA GLY A 38 -6.91 5.58 -8.65
C GLY A 38 -5.75 5.47 -7.67
N LEU A 39 -5.50 4.27 -7.13
CA LEU A 39 -4.25 3.98 -6.44
C LEU A 39 -3.08 4.01 -7.45
N GLN A 40 -2.10 4.84 -7.17
CA GLN A 40 -0.82 4.82 -7.85
C GLN A 40 0.07 3.74 -7.21
N ALA A 41 0.24 2.63 -7.92
CA ALA A 41 1.28 1.68 -7.60
C ALA A 41 2.62 2.29 -8.05
N ASP A 42 3.27 3.11 -7.21
CA ASP A 42 4.59 3.72 -7.49
C ASP A 42 5.75 2.70 -7.45
N PHE A 43 5.41 1.43 -7.61
CA PHE A 43 6.35 0.35 -7.80
C PHE A 43 6.38 0.08 -9.29
N ASP A 44 7.57 0.07 -9.88
CA ASP A 44 7.80 -0.52 -11.19
C ASP A 44 7.59 -2.05 -11.08
N LEU A 45 6.32 -2.42 -11.02
CA LEU A 45 5.81 -3.77 -11.00
C LEU A 45 5.73 -4.33 -12.43
N SER A 46 6.14 -3.54 -13.43
CA SER A 46 6.09 -3.91 -14.83
C SER A 46 6.98 -5.12 -15.16
N GLU A 47 8.05 -5.38 -14.40
CA GLU A 47 8.82 -6.61 -14.62
C GLU A 47 8.16 -7.87 -14.04
N HIS A 48 7.37 -7.80 -12.94
CA HIS A 48 6.97 -9.03 -12.22
C HIS A 48 5.60 -9.08 -11.52
N ALA A 49 4.71 -8.09 -11.65
CA ALA A 49 3.48 -8.03 -10.84
C ALA A 49 2.17 -7.91 -11.61
N VAL A 50 2.12 -8.52 -12.79
CA VAL A 50 0.83 -9.02 -13.34
C VAL A 50 0.25 -10.15 -12.46
N VAL A 51 1.01 -10.59 -11.46
CA VAL A 51 0.75 -11.73 -10.59
C VAL A 51 0.55 -11.19 -9.17
N GLY A 52 -0.69 -10.86 -8.83
CA GLY A 52 -1.04 -9.90 -7.77
C GLY A 52 -0.46 -10.11 -6.38
N ILE A 53 -0.66 -9.12 -5.50
CA ILE A 53 -0.15 -9.03 -4.11
C ILE A 53 -0.21 -10.36 -3.36
N TRP A 54 -1.30 -11.13 -3.55
CA TRP A 54 -1.46 -12.41 -2.88
C TRP A 54 -0.38 -13.45 -3.21
N GLU A 55 0.10 -13.49 -4.44
CA GLU A 55 1.17 -14.41 -4.84
C GLU A 55 2.53 -13.98 -4.33
N VAL A 56 2.76 -12.67 -4.23
CA VAL A 56 3.94 -12.08 -3.59
C VAL A 56 4.00 -12.49 -2.11
N LEU A 57 2.85 -12.56 -1.44
CA LEU A 57 2.76 -12.96 -0.03
C LEU A 57 3.03 -14.46 0.20
N LYS A 58 2.81 -15.33 -0.80
CA LYS A 58 3.14 -16.77 -0.71
C LYS A 58 4.64 -17.04 -0.76
N ASN A 59 5.43 -16.12 -1.30
CA ASN A 59 6.87 -16.27 -1.43
C ASN A 59 7.61 -15.32 -0.48
N TYR A 60 8.33 -15.88 0.49
CA TYR A 60 9.03 -15.08 1.51
C TYR A 60 9.99 -14.03 0.93
N THR A 61 10.71 -14.36 -0.14
CA THR A 61 11.66 -13.44 -0.78
C THR A 61 10.93 -12.27 -1.44
N LYS A 62 9.85 -12.57 -2.18
CA LYS A 62 9.03 -11.52 -2.81
C LYS A 62 8.32 -10.66 -1.75
N PHE A 63 7.80 -11.28 -0.69
CA PHE A 63 7.23 -10.60 0.47
C PHE A 63 8.21 -9.59 1.06
N ARG A 64 9.46 -10.00 1.32
CA ARG A 64 10.48 -9.12 1.90
C ARG A 64 10.81 -7.95 0.98
N ARG A 65 10.86 -8.19 -0.34
CA ARG A 65 11.08 -7.14 -1.34
C ARG A 65 9.94 -6.13 -1.34
N LEU A 66 8.69 -6.60 -1.37
CA LEU A 66 7.50 -5.73 -1.31
C LEU A 66 7.48 -4.91 -0.01
N PHE A 67 7.81 -5.53 1.12
CA PHE A 67 7.89 -4.83 2.40
C PHE A 67 8.91 -3.69 2.36
N GLN A 68 10.11 -3.94 1.84
CA GLN A 68 11.15 -2.93 1.74
C GLN A 68 10.73 -1.80 0.79
N GLN A 69 10.16 -2.13 -0.36
CA GLN A 69 9.66 -1.16 -1.32
C GLN A 69 8.58 -0.26 -0.71
N LEU A 70 7.59 -0.82 -0.02
CA LEU A 70 6.56 -0.04 0.69
C LEU A 70 7.14 0.83 1.80
N PHE A 71 8.18 0.33 2.49
CA PHE A 71 8.83 1.09 3.54
C PHE A 71 9.60 2.28 2.97
N ASP A 72 10.34 2.07 1.88
CA ASP A 72 11.07 3.12 1.17
C ASP A 72 10.08 4.14 0.57
N LEU A 73 8.95 3.69 0.03
CA LEU A 73 7.89 4.57 -0.46
C LEU A 73 7.33 5.45 0.66
N ALA A 74 6.94 4.85 1.78
CA ALA A 74 6.34 5.57 2.90
C ALA A 74 7.32 6.53 3.57
N THR A 75 8.62 6.22 3.60
CA THR A 75 9.65 7.10 4.15
C THR A 75 10.06 8.21 3.17
N LYS A 76 10.02 7.96 1.87
CA LYS A 76 10.33 8.96 0.84
C LYS A 76 9.18 9.97 0.62
N HIS A 77 7.94 9.49 0.60
CA HIS A 77 6.76 10.32 0.33
C HIS A 77 6.13 10.91 1.59
N GLU A 78 6.51 10.43 2.78
CA GLU A 78 6.01 10.88 4.08
C GLU A 78 4.49 11.11 4.10
N PRO A 79 3.67 10.08 3.80
CA PRO A 79 2.23 10.27 3.66
C PRO A 79 1.58 10.69 4.98
N ASP A 80 0.55 11.54 4.90
CA ASP A 80 -0.22 12.00 6.06
C ASP A 80 -0.89 10.84 6.82
N ALA A 81 -1.24 9.77 6.09
CA ALA A 81 -1.88 8.59 6.64
C ALA A 81 -1.46 7.32 5.89
N ILE A 82 -1.40 6.21 6.63
CA ILE A 82 -1.19 4.86 6.07
C ILE A 82 -2.39 4.00 6.46
N VAL A 83 -3.12 3.51 5.46
CA VAL A 83 -4.27 2.62 5.66
C VAL A 83 -3.86 1.18 5.43
N LEU A 84 -4.09 0.34 6.42
CA LEU A 84 -3.67 -1.05 6.45
C LEU A 84 -4.88 -1.97 6.24
N ILE A 85 -4.97 -2.59 5.06
CA ILE A 85 -6.15 -3.35 4.64
C ILE A 85 -5.87 -4.86 4.71
N ASP A 86 -6.78 -5.60 5.37
CA ASP A 86 -6.97 -7.06 5.33
C ASP A 86 -5.69 -7.94 5.29
N TYR A 87 -4.68 -7.60 6.09
CA TYR A 87 -3.49 -8.44 6.22
C TYR A 87 -2.75 -8.24 7.55
N PRO A 88 -3.28 -8.73 8.67
CA PRO A 88 -2.80 -8.39 10.01
C PRO A 88 -1.30 -8.71 10.23
N GLY A 89 -0.79 -9.80 9.67
CA GLY A 89 0.62 -10.20 9.83
C GLY A 89 1.64 -9.25 9.17
N PHE A 90 1.34 -8.75 7.97
CA PHE A 90 2.14 -7.72 7.28
C PHE A 90 1.90 -6.36 7.95
N ASN A 91 0.64 -5.99 8.13
CA ASN A 91 0.21 -4.69 8.60
C ASN A 91 0.82 -4.34 9.96
N LEU A 92 0.83 -5.29 10.91
CA LEU A 92 1.45 -5.07 12.22
C LEU A 92 2.98 -4.91 12.14
N ARG A 93 3.65 -5.65 11.25
CA ARG A 93 5.10 -5.53 11.05
C ARG A 93 5.44 -4.20 10.39
N PHE A 94 4.66 -3.79 9.40
CA PHE A 94 4.84 -2.55 8.65
C PHE A 94 4.61 -1.33 9.54
N ALA A 95 3.48 -1.30 10.26
CA ALA A 95 3.18 -0.22 11.22
C ALA A 95 4.28 -0.06 12.28
N ARG A 96 4.82 -1.17 12.80
CA ARG A 96 5.93 -1.12 13.78
C ARG A 96 7.21 -0.55 13.15
N ALA A 97 7.53 -0.91 11.91
CA ALA A 97 8.70 -0.40 11.22
C ALA A 97 8.61 1.11 10.97
N ILE A 98 7.47 1.58 10.43
CA ILE A 98 7.23 3.01 10.19
C ILE A 98 7.25 3.80 11.51
N ARG A 99 6.56 3.32 12.55
CA ARG A 99 6.56 4.00 13.85
C ARG A 99 7.97 4.12 14.42
N LYS A 100 8.79 3.06 14.29
CA LYS A 100 10.18 3.07 14.74
C LYS A 100 11.02 4.09 13.96
N TYR A 101 10.83 4.20 12.65
CA TYR A 101 11.49 5.21 11.82
C TYR A 101 11.15 6.64 12.28
N GLN A 102 9.86 6.93 12.46
CA GLN A 102 9.38 8.24 12.91
C GLN A 102 9.90 8.61 14.32
N THR A 103 9.99 7.64 15.24
CA THR A 103 10.51 7.91 16.61
C THR A 103 12.02 8.05 16.66
N GLN A 104 12.77 7.60 15.64
CA GLN A 104 14.23 7.68 15.59
C GLN A 104 14.75 8.91 14.83
N GLY A 105 13.87 9.84 14.45
CA GLY A 105 14.25 11.08 13.76
C GLY A 105 14.62 10.86 12.29
N GLY A 106 14.06 9.81 11.66
CA GLY A 106 14.19 9.63 10.21
C GLY A 106 13.39 10.71 9.49
N GLY A 107 14.11 11.67 8.93
CA GLY A 107 13.69 12.64 7.92
C GLY A 107 14.70 12.64 6.79
#